data_AF-A0A759MCE8-F1
#
_entry.id   AF-A0A759MCE8-F1
#
_cell.length_a   1.000
_cell.length_b   1.000
_cell.length_c   1.000
_cell.angle_alpha   90.00
_cell.angle_beta   90.00
_cell.angle_gamma   90.00
#
_symmetry.space_group_name_H-M   'P 1'
#
loop_
_entity.id
_entity.type
_entity.pdbx_description
1 polymer ?
#
loop_
_entity_poly.entity_id
_entity_poly.type
_entity_poly.pdbx_seq_one_letter_code
_entity_poly.pdbx_strand_id
1 'polypeptide(L)'
;MANRGILSISAGLLMMLTAGFSPSAAAQQVQGQPLPAGSPVPEGYRRVAKEYGVPAEALYSVSLAETSRQLPQGERPWPWTLNVAGKGYRYASREEAYQALLGFMRHNPLRLIDVGIAQVNLGWNGGYFRNYHEALEPYTNLRAAAQILRHCYDLNPGSWLQAAGCYHHPAGGKPARTYRAIVQRKLETIASVEPRPRSAAHSSPSSVPVTATETALRWAEPQMPGEH
;
A
#
# COMPACT_ATOMS: atom_id res chain seq x y z
N MET A 1 29.75 21.54 -59.31
CA MET A 1 30.64 20.71 -60.16
C MET A 1 31.71 20.16 -59.23
N ALA A 2 31.60 18.88 -58.85
CA ALA A 2 32.48 17.80 -59.32
C ALA A 2 33.93 18.01 -58.80
N ASN A 3 34.61 17.07 -58.15
CA ASN A 3 34.65 15.64 -58.42
C ASN A 3 35.56 14.91 -57.39
N ARG A 4 35.19 13.65 -57.11
CA ARG A 4 36.00 12.39 -57.13
C ARG A 4 37.38 12.33 -56.44
N GLY A 5 37.59 11.37 -55.53
CA GLY A 5 38.10 10.01 -55.83
C GLY A 5 39.52 9.86 -55.23
N ILE A 6 40.13 8.74 -54.85
CA ILE A 6 40.02 7.32 -55.21
C ILE A 6 41.13 6.52 -54.42
N LEU A 7 40.88 5.25 -54.07
CA LEU A 7 41.76 4.05 -53.91
C LEU A 7 42.98 3.98 -52.93
N SER A 8 42.84 3.06 -51.95
CA SER A 8 43.49 1.72 -51.83
C SER A 8 44.97 1.52 -51.38
N ILE A 9 45.17 0.45 -50.58
CA ILE A 9 46.25 -0.59 -50.59
C ILE A 9 46.84 -0.96 -49.20
N SER A 10 46.57 -2.21 -48.82
CA SER A 10 47.40 -3.26 -48.16
C SER A 10 47.88 -3.22 -46.69
N ALA A 11 47.36 -4.23 -45.97
CA ALA A 11 48.05 -5.36 -45.34
C ALA A 11 49.21 -5.12 -44.34
N GLY A 12 48.96 -5.52 -43.09
CA GLY A 12 49.96 -5.79 -42.07
C GLY A 12 49.37 -6.65 -40.96
N LEU A 13 49.59 -7.95 -41.04
CA LEU A 13 49.21 -8.99 -40.08
C LEU A 13 50.08 -8.88 -38.82
N LEU A 14 49.47 -8.84 -37.63
CA LEU A 14 50.13 -9.19 -36.37
C LEU A 14 49.21 -10.10 -35.54
N MET A 15 49.61 -11.36 -35.43
CA MET A 15 49.09 -12.32 -34.46
C MET A 15 49.49 -11.89 -33.05
N MET A 16 48.50 -11.79 -32.15
CA MET A 16 48.70 -11.91 -30.71
C MET A 16 47.65 -12.90 -30.18
N LEU A 17 48.14 -14.01 -29.65
CA LEU A 17 47.36 -14.99 -28.90
C LEU A 17 46.96 -14.40 -27.55
N THR A 18 45.67 -14.37 -27.24
CA THR A 18 45.18 -14.34 -25.85
C THR A 18 44.00 -15.28 -25.70
N ALA A 19 44.19 -16.33 -24.91
CA ALA A 19 43.09 -17.07 -24.29
C ALA A 19 42.35 -16.13 -23.32
N GLY A 20 41.02 -16.19 -23.28
CA GLY A 20 40.24 -15.32 -22.42
C GLY A 20 38.79 -15.73 -22.33
N PHE A 21 38.53 -16.72 -21.48
CA PHE A 21 37.31 -16.97 -20.72
C PHE A 21 36.06 -16.14 -21.08
N SER A 22 35.03 -16.83 -21.56
CA SER A 22 33.66 -16.41 -21.32
C SER A 22 33.31 -16.67 -19.85
N PRO A 23 32.80 -15.67 -19.12
CA PRO A 23 31.77 -15.93 -18.14
C PRO A 23 30.48 -15.27 -18.63
N SER A 24 29.48 -16.10 -18.90
CA SER A 24 28.08 -15.70 -18.78
C SER A 24 27.93 -14.97 -17.46
N ALA A 25 27.59 -13.68 -17.51
CA ALA A 25 27.02 -13.00 -16.35
C ALA A 25 25.63 -13.61 -16.13
N ALA A 26 25.60 -14.78 -15.49
CA ALA A 26 24.40 -15.27 -14.86
C ALA A 26 24.01 -14.20 -13.85
N ALA A 27 22.90 -13.50 -14.13
CA ALA A 27 22.25 -12.68 -13.14
C ALA A 27 21.99 -13.57 -11.93
N GLN A 28 22.76 -13.37 -10.86
CA GLN A 28 22.50 -13.99 -9.57
C GLN A 28 21.08 -13.55 -9.20
N GLN A 29 20.10 -14.43 -9.40
CA GLN A 29 18.81 -14.27 -8.79
C GLN A 29 19.08 -14.29 -7.29
N VAL A 30 19.01 -13.13 -6.67
CA VAL A 30 18.82 -13.01 -5.23
C VAL A 30 17.48 -13.69 -4.99
N GLN A 31 17.53 -14.99 -4.71
CA GLN A 31 16.42 -15.72 -4.13
C GLN A 31 16.16 -15.01 -2.81
N GLY A 32 15.17 -14.11 -2.82
CA GLY A 32 14.72 -13.43 -1.62
C GLY A 32 14.35 -14.50 -0.62
N GLN A 33 15.19 -14.66 0.40
CA GLN A 33 14.90 -15.54 1.52
C GLN A 33 13.51 -15.17 2.05
N PRO A 34 12.65 -16.16 2.37
CA PRO A 34 11.35 -15.88 2.94
C PRO A 34 11.58 -15.07 4.22
N LEU A 35 11.04 -13.85 4.28
CA LEU A 35 11.07 -13.07 5.51
C LEU A 35 10.44 -13.92 6.62
N PRO A 36 11.07 -14.04 7.81
CA PRO A 36 10.44 -14.74 8.93
C PRO A 36 9.08 -14.10 9.24
N ALA A 37 8.13 -14.90 9.73
CA ALA A 37 6.74 -14.50 9.97
C ALA A 37 6.64 -13.31 10.95
N GLY A 38 6.79 -12.10 10.43
CA GLY A 38 6.51 -10.85 11.11
C GLY A 38 5.00 -10.59 11.15
N SER A 39 4.59 -9.59 11.94
CA SER A 39 3.21 -9.08 11.94
C SER A 39 2.69 -8.93 10.51
N PRO A 40 1.45 -9.36 10.21
CA PRO A 40 0.89 -9.35 8.85
C PRO A 40 0.79 -7.93 8.27
N VAL A 41 0.79 -6.91 9.14
CA VAL A 41 0.85 -5.50 8.78
C VAL A 41 2.31 -5.07 8.58
N PRO A 42 2.69 -4.53 7.39
CA PRO A 42 4.07 -4.08 7.15
C PRO A 42 4.55 -3.02 8.15
N GLU A 43 5.85 -3.01 8.45
CA GLU A 43 6.44 -2.12 9.45
C GLU A 43 6.12 -0.63 9.21
N GLY A 44 6.17 -0.19 7.94
CA GLY A 44 5.88 1.20 7.59
C GLY A 44 4.48 1.65 8.03
N TYR A 45 3.48 0.76 7.95
CA TYR A 45 2.13 1.02 8.44
C TYR A 45 2.11 1.09 9.95
N ARG A 46 2.75 0.15 10.66
CA ARG A 46 2.81 0.17 12.14
C ARG A 46 3.46 1.45 12.67
N ARG A 47 4.53 1.92 12.01
CA ARG A 47 5.25 3.14 12.40
C ARG A 47 4.35 4.37 12.26
N VAL A 48 3.77 4.60 11.08
CA VAL A 48 2.88 5.74 10.85
C VAL A 48 1.62 5.64 11.71
N ALA A 49 1.06 4.45 11.87
CA ALA A 49 -0.12 4.24 12.70
C ALA A 49 0.13 4.66 14.16
N LYS A 50 1.30 4.31 14.71
CA LYS A 50 1.75 4.74 16.03
C LYS A 50 1.92 6.27 16.14
N GLU A 51 2.45 6.93 15.09
CA GLU A 51 2.63 8.40 15.07
C GLU A 51 1.31 9.16 15.30
N TYR A 52 0.17 8.62 14.84
CA TYR A 52 -1.13 9.30 14.87
C TYR A 52 -2.18 8.61 15.74
N GLY A 53 -1.79 7.61 16.55
CA GLY A 53 -2.72 6.91 17.44
C GLY A 53 -3.88 6.23 16.70
N VAL A 54 -3.58 5.58 15.56
CA VAL A 54 -4.52 4.74 14.80
C VAL A 54 -4.08 3.27 14.85
N PRO A 55 -4.98 2.28 14.80
CA PRO A 55 -4.60 0.88 14.67
C PRO A 55 -3.90 0.63 13.34
N ALA A 56 -2.81 -0.15 13.36
CA ALA A 56 -2.02 -0.41 12.16
C ALA A 56 -2.81 -1.22 11.12
N GLU A 57 -3.65 -2.14 11.59
CA GLU A 57 -4.57 -2.96 10.78
C GLU A 57 -5.63 -2.10 10.11
N ALA A 58 -6.16 -1.09 10.82
CA ALA A 58 -7.13 -0.15 10.26
C ALA A 58 -6.50 0.69 9.14
N LEU A 59 -5.32 1.25 9.37
CA LEU A 59 -4.62 2.03 8.35
C LEU A 59 -4.22 1.16 7.14
N TYR A 60 -3.75 -0.07 7.39
CA TYR A 60 -3.35 -0.98 6.32
C TYR A 60 -4.54 -1.52 5.51
N SER A 61 -5.67 -1.83 6.16
CA SER A 61 -6.89 -2.27 5.49
C SER A 61 -7.53 -1.16 4.65
N VAL A 62 -7.46 0.10 5.07
CA VAL A 62 -7.83 1.26 4.23
C VAL A 62 -6.96 1.29 2.98
N SER A 63 -5.63 1.28 3.08
CA SER A 63 -4.77 1.29 1.89
C SER A 63 -4.96 0.07 0.97
N LEU A 64 -5.28 -1.11 1.53
CA LEU A 64 -5.66 -2.28 0.74
C LEU A 64 -7.01 -2.11 0.04
N ALA A 65 -7.99 -1.47 0.68
CA ALA A 65 -9.28 -1.17 0.04
C ALA A 65 -9.10 -0.18 -1.12
N GLU A 66 -8.14 0.74 -0.99
CA GLU A 66 -7.90 1.81 -1.95
C GLU A 66 -7.06 1.40 -3.17
N THR A 67 -5.91 0.77 -2.96
CA THR A 67 -4.91 0.59 -4.04
C THR A 67 -4.34 -0.81 -4.15
N SER A 68 -5.02 -1.84 -3.65
CA SER A 68 -4.45 -3.17 -3.68
C SER A 68 -4.09 -3.67 -5.08
N ARG A 69 -3.05 -4.49 -5.11
CA ARG A 69 -2.54 -5.18 -6.28
C ARG A 69 -1.99 -6.54 -5.87
N GLN A 70 -2.26 -7.56 -6.66
CA GLN A 70 -1.65 -8.87 -6.49
C GLN A 70 -0.19 -8.82 -6.96
N LEU A 71 0.74 -9.08 -6.04
CA LEU A 71 2.18 -9.20 -6.30
C LEU A 71 2.63 -10.65 -5.98
N PRO A 72 3.82 -11.07 -6.43
CA PRO A 72 4.36 -12.40 -6.08
C PRO A 72 4.42 -12.66 -4.56
N GLN A 73 4.58 -11.61 -3.76
CA GLN A 73 4.66 -11.66 -2.30
C GLN A 73 3.29 -11.49 -1.61
N GLY A 74 2.19 -11.53 -2.37
CA GLY A 74 0.82 -11.35 -1.89
C GLY A 74 0.17 -10.03 -2.32
N GLU A 75 -1.05 -9.81 -1.85
CA GLU A 75 -1.77 -8.56 -2.10
C GLU A 75 -1.15 -7.41 -1.30
N ARG A 76 -0.77 -6.32 -1.97
CA ARG A 76 -0.19 -5.12 -1.35
C ARG A 76 -0.77 -3.84 -1.97
N PRO A 77 -0.86 -2.74 -1.20
CA PRO A 77 -1.18 -1.42 -1.75
C PRO A 77 -0.12 -0.95 -2.75
N TRP A 78 -0.53 -0.39 -3.88
CA TRP A 78 0.37 0.15 -4.91
C TRP A 78 0.45 1.67 -4.80
N PRO A 79 1.61 2.26 -4.45
CA PRO A 79 1.69 3.66 -4.05
C PRO A 79 1.50 4.65 -5.20
N TRP A 80 1.90 4.30 -6.42
CA TRP A 80 1.85 5.21 -7.56
C TRP A 80 0.56 5.02 -8.35
N THR A 81 -0.55 5.26 -7.64
CA THR A 81 -1.92 5.11 -8.14
C THR A 81 -2.60 6.49 -8.17
N LEU A 82 -3.31 6.78 -9.25
CA LEU A 82 -4.19 7.94 -9.38
C LEU A 82 -5.62 7.45 -9.63
N ASN A 83 -6.61 8.11 -9.04
CA ASN A 83 -7.99 8.05 -9.50
C ASN A 83 -8.37 9.43 -10.03
N VAL A 84 -8.91 9.49 -11.24
CA VAL A 84 -9.36 10.74 -11.88
C VAL A 84 -10.79 10.55 -12.34
N ALA A 85 -11.71 11.27 -11.71
CA ALA A 85 -13.15 11.23 -11.97
C ALA A 85 -13.71 9.79 -11.97
N GLY A 86 -13.25 8.95 -11.04
CA GLY A 86 -13.67 7.56 -10.90
C GLY A 86 -12.85 6.56 -11.72
N LYS A 87 -11.91 7.01 -12.56
CA LYS A 87 -11.05 6.14 -13.35
C LYS A 87 -9.67 5.98 -12.72
N GLY A 88 -9.31 4.73 -12.42
CA GLY A 88 -8.02 4.38 -11.85
C GLY A 88 -6.89 4.26 -12.89
N TYR A 89 -5.71 4.73 -12.50
CA TYR A 89 -4.45 4.66 -13.25
C TYR A 89 -3.33 4.22 -12.30
N ARG A 90 -2.42 3.38 -12.78
CA ARG A 90 -1.28 2.89 -12.00
C ARG A 90 0.01 3.03 -12.80
N TYR A 91 1.07 3.44 -12.14
CA TYR A 91 2.36 3.77 -12.75
C TYR A 91 3.49 2.96 -12.13
N ALA A 92 4.60 2.82 -12.83
CA ALA A 92 5.74 2.03 -12.35
C ALA A 92 6.64 2.81 -11.37
N SER A 93 6.54 4.14 -11.36
CA SER A 93 7.34 5.02 -10.51
C SER A 93 6.55 6.23 -10.03
N ARG A 94 7.11 6.94 -9.03
CA ARG A 94 6.59 8.21 -8.53
C ARG A 94 6.60 9.27 -9.62
N GLU A 95 7.69 9.35 -10.37
CA GLU A 95 7.89 10.34 -11.42
C GLU A 95 6.88 10.15 -12.55
N GLU A 96 6.61 8.91 -12.98
CA GLU A 96 5.56 8.64 -13.97
C GLU A 96 4.17 9.07 -13.49
N ALA A 97 3.81 8.70 -12.25
CA ALA A 97 2.54 9.12 -11.66
C ALA A 97 2.45 10.64 -11.53
N TYR A 98 3.55 11.31 -11.19
CA TYR A 98 3.59 12.75 -11.05
C TYR A 98 3.42 13.46 -12.40
N GLN A 99 4.09 13.02 -13.45
CA GLN A 99 3.91 13.57 -14.80
C GLN A 99 2.47 13.40 -15.29
N ALA A 100 1.87 12.22 -15.06
CA ALA A 100 0.48 11.98 -15.39
C ALA A 100 -0.48 12.87 -14.58
N LEU A 101 -0.22 13.04 -13.28
CA LEU A 101 -0.99 13.93 -12.40
C LEU A 101 -0.98 15.37 -12.93
N LEU A 102 0.18 15.92 -13.29
CA LEU A 102 0.29 17.23 -13.92
C LEU A 102 -0.52 17.32 -15.23
N GLY A 103 -0.60 16.22 -15.97
CA GLY A 103 -1.48 16.05 -17.13
C GLY A 103 -2.96 16.22 -16.78
N PHE A 104 -3.44 15.43 -15.82
CA PHE A 104 -4.85 15.40 -15.43
C PHE A 104 -5.32 16.71 -14.80
N MET A 105 -4.47 17.37 -14.02
CA MET A 105 -4.78 18.63 -13.36
C MET A 105 -5.09 19.79 -14.32
N ARG A 106 -4.65 19.71 -15.58
CA ARG A 106 -4.98 20.73 -16.59
C ARG A 106 -6.44 20.69 -17.06
N HIS A 107 -7.10 19.55 -16.87
CA HIS A 107 -8.42 19.29 -17.44
C HIS A 107 -9.45 18.81 -16.41
N ASN A 108 -9.04 18.59 -15.16
CA ASN A 108 -9.92 18.09 -14.10
C ASN A 108 -9.75 18.92 -12.83
N PRO A 109 -10.84 19.26 -12.12
CA PRO A 109 -10.75 19.86 -10.81
C PRO A 109 -10.13 18.88 -9.81
N LEU A 110 -9.35 19.40 -8.85
CA LEU A 110 -8.64 18.59 -7.85
C LEU A 110 -9.56 17.72 -6.99
N ARG A 111 -10.82 18.13 -6.80
CA ARG A 111 -11.84 17.36 -6.06
C ARG A 111 -12.19 16.03 -6.72
N LEU A 112 -11.84 15.87 -8.00
CA LEU A 112 -12.03 14.62 -8.74
C LEU A 112 -10.72 13.82 -8.85
N ILE A 113 -9.67 14.17 -8.10
CA ILE A 113 -8.38 13.50 -8.18
C ILE A 113 -7.98 12.97 -6.80
N ASP A 114 -7.83 11.65 -6.71
CA ASP A 114 -7.26 10.96 -5.55
C ASP A 114 -5.87 10.44 -5.90
N VAL A 115 -4.95 10.50 -4.94
CA VAL A 115 -3.56 10.14 -5.17
C VAL A 115 -2.99 9.22 -4.12
N GLY A 116 -2.04 8.39 -4.55
CA GLY A 116 -1.14 7.70 -3.66
C GLY A 116 -1.69 6.41 -3.07
N ILE A 117 -0.90 5.84 -2.16
CA ILE A 117 -1.12 4.51 -1.55
C ILE A 117 -2.46 4.37 -0.81
N ALA A 118 -3.02 5.49 -0.35
CA ALA A 118 -4.29 5.54 0.39
C ALA A 118 -5.35 6.42 -0.28
N GLN A 119 -5.17 6.77 -1.56
CA GLN A 119 -6.13 7.56 -2.37
C GLN A 119 -6.64 8.82 -1.66
N VAL A 120 -5.72 9.67 -1.18
CA VAL A 120 -6.07 10.95 -0.56
C VAL A 120 -6.53 11.92 -1.64
N ASN A 121 -7.75 12.47 -1.51
CA ASN A 121 -8.30 13.43 -2.46
C ASN A 121 -7.58 14.79 -2.40
N LEU A 122 -7.11 15.29 -3.54
CA LEU A 122 -6.35 16.55 -3.60
C LEU A 122 -7.20 17.79 -3.38
N GLY A 123 -8.47 17.78 -3.78
CA GLY A 123 -9.34 18.95 -3.67
C GLY A 123 -9.89 19.18 -2.26
N TRP A 124 -9.98 18.13 -1.45
CA TRP A 124 -10.45 18.21 -0.06
C TRP A 124 -9.30 18.18 0.95
N ASN A 125 -8.28 17.35 0.68
CA ASN A 125 -7.21 17.04 1.63
C ASN A 125 -5.82 17.47 1.12
N GLY A 126 -5.74 18.27 0.05
CA GLY A 126 -4.47 18.73 -0.50
C GLY A 126 -3.58 19.50 0.50
N GLY A 127 -4.17 20.09 1.54
CA GLY A 127 -3.47 20.82 2.59
C GLY A 127 -2.51 19.99 3.45
N TYR A 128 -2.60 18.65 3.42
CA TYR A 128 -1.63 17.77 4.09
C TYR A 128 -0.28 17.70 3.36
N PHE A 129 -0.16 18.24 2.15
CA PHE A 129 1.02 18.12 1.30
C PHE A 129 1.63 19.49 1.01
N ARG A 130 2.96 19.59 1.06
CA ARG A 130 3.67 20.82 0.67
C ARG A 130 3.59 21.07 -0.83
N ASN A 131 3.47 20.00 -1.61
CA ASN A 131 3.34 20.01 -3.06
C ASN A 131 2.76 18.67 -3.56
N TYR A 132 2.28 18.63 -4.80
CA TYR A 132 1.67 17.44 -5.37
C TYR A 132 2.66 16.28 -5.61
N HIS A 133 3.96 16.57 -5.73
CA HIS A 133 4.97 15.52 -5.86
C HIS A 133 5.08 14.73 -4.55
N GLU A 134 5.06 15.40 -3.40
CA GLU A 134 5.03 14.80 -2.06
C GLU A 134 3.76 14.00 -1.78
N ALA A 135 2.62 14.38 -2.38
CA ALA A 135 1.38 13.61 -2.26
C ALA A 135 1.48 12.18 -2.83
N LEU A 136 2.48 11.93 -3.70
CA LEU A 136 2.82 10.61 -4.27
C LEU A 136 3.99 9.91 -3.56
N GLU A 137 4.58 10.53 -2.53
CA GLU A 137 5.53 9.86 -1.66
C GLU A 137 4.77 8.92 -0.70
N PRO A 138 5.07 7.61 -0.67
CA PRO A 138 4.28 6.63 0.06
C PRO A 138 4.05 6.97 1.54
N TYR A 139 5.09 7.39 2.26
CA TYR A 139 4.97 7.67 3.69
C TYR A 139 4.24 8.97 3.98
N THR A 140 4.45 10.01 3.17
CA THR A 140 3.77 11.30 3.28
C THR A 140 2.28 11.14 3.01
N ASN A 141 1.91 10.41 1.96
CA ASN A 141 0.51 10.06 1.69
C ASN A 141 -0.10 9.23 2.83
N LEU A 142 0.64 8.25 3.35
CA LEU A 142 0.18 7.40 4.45
C LEU A 142 -0.03 8.18 5.75
N ARG A 143 0.82 9.16 6.06
CA ARG A 143 0.64 10.06 7.22
C ARG A 143 -0.59 10.96 7.07
N ALA A 144 -0.86 11.46 5.85
CA ALA A 144 -2.08 12.21 5.59
C ALA A 144 -3.30 11.31 5.81
N ALA A 145 -3.26 10.07 5.31
CA ALA A 145 -4.34 9.10 5.52
C ALA A 145 -4.58 8.78 7.00
N ALA A 146 -3.51 8.60 7.78
CA ALA A 146 -3.62 8.35 9.22
C ALA A 146 -4.26 9.53 9.96
N GLN A 147 -3.90 10.78 9.61
CA GLN A 147 -4.53 11.98 10.18
C GLN A 147 -6.02 12.08 9.85
N ILE A 148 -6.40 11.83 8.59
CA ILE A 148 -7.81 11.85 8.16
C ILE A 148 -8.60 10.75 8.90
N LEU A 149 -8.04 9.54 9.00
CA LEU A 149 -8.68 8.42 9.68
C LEU A 149 -8.86 8.70 11.19
N ARG A 150 -7.83 9.27 11.84
CA ARG A 150 -7.89 9.72 13.23
C ARG A 150 -8.98 10.77 13.43
N HIS A 151 -9.00 11.80 12.59
CA HIS A 151 -10.02 12.85 12.62
C HIS A 151 -11.44 12.26 12.49
N CYS A 152 -11.65 11.33 11.56
CA CYS A 152 -12.92 10.64 11.39
C CYS A 152 -13.32 9.79 12.61
N TYR A 153 -12.37 9.21 13.34
CA TYR A 153 -12.67 8.54 14.61
C TYR A 153 -13.04 9.57 15.69
N ASP A 154 -12.32 10.69 15.78
CA ASP A 154 -12.57 11.71 16.80
C ASP A 154 -13.97 12.34 16.68
N LEU A 155 -14.49 12.46 15.47
CA LEU A 155 -15.86 12.91 15.23
C LEU A 155 -16.94 11.95 15.76
N ASN A 156 -16.63 10.66 15.87
CA ASN A 156 -17.57 9.63 16.34
C ASN A 156 -16.80 8.41 16.89
N PRO A 157 -16.32 8.49 18.14
CA PRO A 157 -15.40 7.49 18.70
C PRO A 157 -16.05 6.13 18.93
N GLY A 158 -15.21 5.10 19.08
CA GLY A 158 -15.63 3.73 19.39
C GLY A 158 -15.73 2.78 18.20
N SER A 159 -15.45 3.23 16.97
CA SER A 159 -15.37 2.32 15.82
C SER A 159 -14.48 2.81 14.69
N TRP A 160 -13.33 2.16 14.53
CA TRP A 160 -12.42 2.37 13.41
C TRP A 160 -13.03 2.02 12.04
N LEU A 161 -13.98 1.08 12.00
CA LEU A 161 -14.78 0.83 10.79
C LEU A 161 -15.67 2.03 10.46
N GLN A 162 -16.32 2.64 11.45
CA GLN A 162 -17.10 3.86 11.18
C GLN A 162 -16.19 5.00 10.71
N ALA A 163 -15.01 5.15 11.32
CA ALA A 163 -14.00 6.10 10.87
C ALA A 163 -13.58 5.85 9.41
N ALA A 164 -13.37 4.59 8.99
CA ALA A 164 -13.08 4.26 7.61
C ALA A 164 -14.24 4.62 6.65
N GLY A 165 -15.50 4.44 7.08
CA GLY A 165 -16.65 4.91 6.32
C GLY A 165 -16.65 6.44 6.11
N CYS A 166 -16.32 7.19 7.16
CA CYS A 166 -16.13 8.64 7.09
C CYS A 166 -14.95 9.02 6.18
N TYR A 167 -13.82 8.31 6.28
CA TYR A 167 -12.62 8.53 5.47
C TYR A 167 -12.94 8.57 3.98
N HIS A 168 -13.66 7.56 3.48
CA HIS A 168 -14.02 7.48 2.07
C HIS A 168 -15.22 8.38 1.71
N HIS A 169 -16.21 8.50 2.61
CA HIS A 169 -17.44 9.24 2.30
C HIS A 169 -17.99 9.95 3.55
N PRO A 170 -17.49 11.17 3.88
CA PRO A 170 -17.83 11.87 5.12
C PRO A 170 -19.32 12.10 5.33
N ALA A 171 -20.10 12.26 4.25
CA ALA A 171 -21.55 12.41 4.32
C ALA A 171 -22.30 11.13 4.75
N GLY A 172 -21.60 10.02 4.95
CA GLY A 172 -22.17 8.76 5.40
C GLY A 172 -23.02 8.07 4.34
N GLY A 173 -24.13 7.45 4.77
CA GLY A 173 -25.09 6.81 3.87
C GLY A 173 -24.61 5.49 3.25
N LYS A 174 -25.27 5.07 2.16
CA LYS A 174 -24.97 3.80 1.46
C LYS A 174 -23.49 3.69 1.04
N PRO A 175 -22.84 4.72 0.46
CA PRO A 175 -21.43 4.63 0.06
C PRO A 175 -20.50 4.31 1.23
N ALA A 176 -20.64 5.02 2.35
CA ALA A 176 -19.87 4.73 3.56
C ALA A 176 -20.12 3.30 4.05
N ARG A 177 -21.38 2.83 4.08
CA ARG A 177 -21.68 1.44 4.48
C ARG A 177 -21.00 0.40 3.59
N THR A 178 -21.04 0.60 2.27
CA THR A 178 -20.37 -0.28 1.31
C THR A 178 -18.87 -0.29 1.53
N TYR A 179 -18.26 0.88 1.74
CA TYR A 179 -16.83 0.99 1.97
C TYR A 179 -16.39 0.29 3.26
N ARG A 180 -17.14 0.45 4.36
CA ARG A 180 -16.88 -0.27 5.62
C ARG A 180 -16.86 -1.79 5.42
N ALA A 181 -17.76 -2.33 4.60
CA ALA A 181 -17.78 -3.75 4.28
C ALA A 181 -16.54 -4.19 3.46
N ILE A 182 -16.00 -3.32 2.60
CA ILE A 182 -14.75 -3.58 1.89
C ILE A 182 -13.57 -3.62 2.89
N VAL A 183 -13.46 -2.61 3.75
CA VAL A 183 -12.40 -2.53 4.77
C VAL A 183 -12.47 -3.70 5.75
N GLN A 184 -13.67 -4.07 6.20
CA GLN A 184 -13.88 -5.24 7.06
C GLN A 184 -13.33 -6.53 6.43
N ARG A 185 -13.62 -6.78 5.14
CA ARG A 185 -13.05 -7.94 4.43
C ARG A 185 -11.53 -7.88 4.36
N LYS A 186 -10.94 -6.70 4.16
CA LYS A 186 -9.47 -6.55 4.19
C LYS A 186 -8.88 -6.84 5.57
N LEU A 187 -9.54 -6.40 6.66
CA LEU A 187 -9.12 -6.73 8.02
C LEU A 187 -9.13 -8.24 8.28
N GLU A 188 -10.16 -8.96 7.83
CA GLU A 188 -10.26 -10.43 7.97
C GLU A 188 -9.12 -11.15 7.24
N THR A 189 -8.68 -10.64 6.07
CA THR A 189 -7.52 -11.19 5.36
C THR A 189 -6.20 -10.93 6.09
N ILE A 190 -6.08 -9.84 6.84
CA ILE A 190 -4.88 -9.54 7.64
C ILE A 190 -4.83 -10.48 8.87
N ALA A 191 -5.95 -10.61 9.58
CA ALA A 191 -6.05 -11.43 10.80
C ALA A 191 -5.85 -12.92 10.54
N SER A 192 -6.29 -13.43 9.39
CA SER A 192 -6.09 -14.84 9.01
C SER A 192 -4.63 -15.21 8.71
N VAL A 193 -3.76 -14.22 8.48
CA VAL A 193 -2.32 -14.40 8.25
C VAL A 193 -1.51 -14.37 9.55
N GLU A 194 -2.10 -13.98 10.68
CA GLU A 194 -1.41 -14.05 11.97
C GLU A 194 -1.09 -15.51 12.34
N PRO A 195 0.15 -15.82 12.77
CA PRO A 195 0.49 -17.15 13.24
C PRO A 195 -0.34 -17.45 14.50
N ARG A 196 -1.40 -18.24 14.33
CA ARG A 196 -2.21 -18.76 15.43
C ARG A 196 -1.26 -19.43 16.43
N PRO A 197 -1.29 -19.08 17.73
CA PRO A 197 -0.48 -19.81 18.72
C PRO A 197 -0.85 -21.28 18.60
N ARG A 198 0.14 -22.14 18.37
CA ARG A 198 -0.06 -23.59 18.37
C ARG A 198 -0.56 -23.93 19.77
N SER A 199 -1.86 -24.19 19.89
CA SER A 199 -2.42 -24.79 21.09
C SER A 199 -1.63 -26.07 21.32
N ALA A 200 -0.78 -26.08 22.36
CA ALA A 200 -0.11 -27.28 22.80
C ALA A 200 -1.21 -28.30 23.07
N ALA A 201 -1.25 -29.34 22.24
CA ALA A 201 -2.11 -30.49 22.41
C ALA A 201 -1.74 -31.13 23.76
N HIS A 202 -2.47 -30.76 24.81
CA HIS A 202 -2.58 -31.56 26.01
C HIS A 202 -3.76 -32.48 25.79
N SER A 203 -3.43 -33.76 25.87
CA SER A 203 -4.26 -34.92 25.66
C SER A 203 -5.39 -35.02 26.69
N SER A 204 -6.52 -35.50 26.17
CA SER A 204 -7.56 -36.34 26.79
C SER A 204 -8.90 -35.68 27.17
N PRO A 205 -10.02 -36.42 27.00
CA PRO A 205 -11.35 -35.84 26.82
C PRO A 205 -12.22 -35.95 28.07
N SER A 206 -13.12 -34.98 28.26
CA SER A 206 -14.39 -35.23 28.93
C SER A 206 -15.47 -34.28 28.43
N SER A 207 -16.60 -34.90 28.14
CA SER A 207 -17.81 -34.43 27.49
C SER A 207 -18.62 -33.46 28.33
N VAL A 208 -19.04 -32.34 27.71
CA VAL A 208 -20.32 -31.66 28.02
C VAL A 208 -20.83 -31.00 26.73
N PRO A 209 -22.10 -31.18 26.33
CA PRO A 209 -22.69 -30.40 25.25
C PRO A 209 -23.18 -29.08 25.84
N VAL A 210 -22.57 -27.96 25.43
CA VAL A 210 -23.16 -26.63 25.66
C VAL A 210 -23.22 -25.91 24.32
N THR A 211 -24.46 -25.55 24.00
CA THR A 211 -24.95 -24.75 22.88
C THR A 211 -23.96 -23.70 22.37
N ALA A 212 -23.60 -23.83 21.10
CA ALA A 212 -22.81 -22.85 20.37
C ALA A 212 -23.61 -21.54 20.24
N THR A 213 -23.28 -20.57 21.09
CA THR A 213 -23.57 -19.17 20.81
C THR A 213 -22.44 -18.66 19.94
N GLU A 214 -22.79 -18.29 18.71
CA GLU A 214 -21.94 -17.72 17.68
C GLU A 214 -21.13 -16.53 18.24
N THR A 215 -19.87 -16.80 18.57
CA THR A 215 -18.95 -15.78 19.08
C THR A 215 -18.33 -15.06 17.88
N ALA A 216 -19.02 -14.03 17.39
CA ALA A 216 -18.42 -13.06 16.50
C ALA A 216 -17.23 -12.40 17.21
N LEU A 217 -16.04 -12.41 16.59
CA LEU A 217 -14.85 -11.72 17.10
C LEU A 217 -15.19 -10.25 17.39
N ARG A 218 -15.31 -9.88 18.67
CA ARG A 218 -15.24 -8.50 19.13
C ARG A 218 -13.79 -8.22 19.49
N TRP A 219 -13.14 -7.39 18.69
CA TRP A 219 -11.83 -6.81 18.97
C TRP A 219 -11.86 -6.03 20.30
N ALA A 220 -10.84 -6.21 21.13
CA ALA A 220 -10.64 -5.42 22.35
C ALA A 220 -9.67 -4.26 22.04
N GLU A 221 -10.13 -3.04 22.31
CA GLU A 221 -9.36 -1.79 22.18
C GLU A 221 -8.15 -1.81 23.14
N PRO A 222 -6.94 -1.39 22.72
CA PRO A 222 -5.82 -1.20 23.65
C PRO A 222 -6.14 -0.03 24.61
N GLN A 223 -6.02 -0.28 25.92
CA GLN A 223 -6.13 0.77 26.93
C GLN A 223 -5.00 1.79 26.78
N MET A 224 -5.36 3.06 26.65
CA MET A 224 -4.43 4.18 26.79
C MET A 224 -3.91 4.20 28.24
N PRO A 225 -2.59 4.31 28.48
CA PRO A 225 -2.08 4.55 29.82
C PRO A 225 -2.54 5.93 30.30
N GLY A 226 -2.96 5.98 31.56
CA GLY A 226 -3.83 7.01 32.13
C GLY A 226 -3.27 8.43 32.11
N GLU A 227 -4.21 9.37 31.95
CA GLU A 227 -4.11 10.69 32.55
C GLU A 227 -4.52 10.55 34.03
N HIS A 228 -3.57 10.82 34.93
CA HIS A 228 -3.83 11.13 36.33
C HIS A 228 -3.98 12.64 36.49
#